data_AF-A0A920BXK9-F1
#
_entry.id   AF-A0A920BXK9-F1
#
_cell.length_a   1.000
_cell.length_b   1.000
_cell.length_c   1.000
_cell.angle_alpha   90.00
_cell.angle_beta   90.00
_cell.angle_gamma   90.00
#
_symmetry.space_group_name_H-M   'P 1'
#
loop_
_entity.id
_entity.type
_entity.pdbx_description
1 polymer ?
#
loop_
_entity_poly.entity_id
_entity_poly.type
_entity_poly.pdbx_seq_one_letter_code
_entity_poly.pdbx_strand_id
1 'polypeptide(L)'
;MGKFGKIIGVAGAVASATYLSSSENREKIKSQFTKVVSKLNSSYIKDLGKPSEVEDAKMVDEGAMTSVQYYNELQEESGEE
;
A
#
# COMPACT_ATOMS: atom_id res chain seq x y z
N MET A 1 20.12 -25.30 -15.95
CA MET A 1 19.51 -24.26 -16.82
C MET A 1 19.92 -24.52 -18.27
N GLY A 2 18.98 -24.88 -19.14
CA GLY A 2 19.27 -25.21 -20.54
C GLY A 2 19.70 -24.00 -21.39
N LYS A 3 20.21 -24.25 -22.59
CA LYS A 3 20.67 -23.23 -23.55
C LYS A 3 19.59 -22.17 -23.84
N PHE A 4 18.33 -22.60 -23.92
CA PHE A 4 17.17 -21.72 -24.09
C PHE A 4 16.91 -20.78 -22.89
N GLY A 5 17.13 -21.24 -21.66
CA GLY A 5 16.98 -20.39 -20.47
C GLY A 5 18.02 -19.27 -20.40
N LYS A 6 19.23 -19.52 -20.90
CA LYS A 6 20.28 -18.49 -21.01
C LYS A 6 19.92 -17.43 -22.05
N ILE A 7 19.38 -17.83 -23.21
CA ILE A 7 18.97 -16.89 -24.27
C ILE A 7 17.82 -16.01 -23.81
N ILE A 8 16.79 -16.59 -23.16
CA ILE A 8 15.66 -15.84 -22.62
C ILE A 8 16.12 -14.88 -21.51
N GLY A 9 17.01 -15.32 -20.62
CA GLY A 9 17.57 -14.47 -19.56
C GLY A 9 18.35 -13.28 -20.11
N VAL A 10 19.18 -13.49 -21.14
CA VAL A 10 19.96 -12.42 -21.77
C VAL A 10 19.04 -11.46 -22.54
N ALA A 11 18.09 -11.97 -23.33
CA ALA A 11 17.15 -11.13 -24.07
C ALA A 11 16.29 -10.26 -23.13
N GLY A 12 15.80 -10.85 -22.03
CA GLY A 12 15.05 -10.13 -21.00
C GLY A 12 15.89 -9.05 -20.30
N ALA A 13 17.14 -9.35 -19.96
CA ALA A 13 18.03 -8.38 -19.31
C ALA A 13 18.31 -7.17 -20.21
N VAL A 14 18.61 -7.39 -21.49
CA VAL A 14 18.89 -6.30 -22.43
C VAL A 14 17.65 -5.43 -22.67
N ALA A 15 16.49 -6.04 -22.89
CA ALA A 15 15.23 -5.32 -23.05
C ALA A 15 14.86 -4.50 -21.79
N SER A 16 15.11 -5.05 -20.59
CA SER A 16 14.88 -4.32 -19.34
C SER A 16 15.84 -3.13 -19.19
N ALA A 17 17.11 -3.29 -19.55
CA ALA A 17 18.11 -2.24 -19.45
C ALA A 17 17.84 -1.09 -20.43
N THR A 18 17.43 -1.40 -21.67
CA THR A 18 17.07 -0.38 -22.67
C THR A 18 15.76 0.33 -22.33
N TYR A 19 14.80 -0.37 -21.71
CA TYR A 19 13.57 0.28 -21.26
C TYR A 19 13.81 1.22 -20.07
N LEU A 20 14.70 0.84 -19.14
CA LEU A 20 15.06 1.60 -17.94
C LEU A 20 16.03 2.76 -18.20
N SER A 21 16.70 2.82 -19.36
CA SER A 21 17.63 3.90 -19.68
C SER A 21 16.94 5.24 -19.97
N SER A 22 15.66 5.21 -20.40
CA SER A 22 14.84 6.41 -20.55
C SER A 22 14.38 6.92 -19.19
N SER A 23 14.67 8.19 -18.89
CA SER A 23 14.24 8.85 -17.65
C SER A 23 12.72 8.87 -17.50
N GLU A 24 11.99 9.09 -18.59
CA GLU A 24 10.52 9.10 -18.62
C GLU A 24 9.93 7.72 -18.30
N ASN A 25 10.50 6.65 -18.88
CA ASN A 25 10.06 5.28 -18.58
C ASN A 25 10.36 4.89 -17.13
N ARG A 26 11.51 5.33 -16.61
CA ARG A 26 11.89 5.11 -15.20
C ARG A 26 10.93 5.81 -14.24
N GLU A 27 10.51 7.04 -14.53
CA GLU A 27 9.52 7.75 -13.71
C GLU A 27 8.15 7.07 -13.76
N LYS A 28 7.69 6.65 -14.95
CA LYS A 28 6.45 5.88 -15.09
C LYS A 28 6.49 4.60 -14.26
N ILE A 29 7.57 3.81 -14.36
CA ILE A 29 7.77 2.60 -13.55
C ILE A 29 7.76 2.92 -12.07
N LYS A 30 8.50 3.94 -11.63
CA LYS A 30 8.50 4.35 -10.21
C LYS A 30 7.11 4.71 -9.73
N SER A 31 6.34 5.49 -10.50
CA SER A 31 5.00 5.88 -10.10
C SER A 31 4.05 4.69 -9.97
N GLN A 32 4.13 3.72 -10.88
CA GLN A 32 3.32 2.50 -10.83
C GLN A 32 3.78 1.58 -9.71
N PHE A 33 5.08 1.41 -9.54
CA PHE A 33 5.68 0.62 -8.46
C PHE A 33 5.31 1.19 -7.10
N THR A 34 5.44 2.51 -6.90
CA THR A 34 5.04 3.18 -5.66
C THR A 34 3.55 3.01 -5.40
N LYS A 35 2.68 3.07 -6.41
CA LYS A 35 1.22 2.81 -6.26
C LYS A 35 0.92 1.36 -5.85
N VAL A 36 1.66 0.39 -6.38
CA VAL A 36 1.47 -1.02 -6.04
C VAL A 36 2.03 -1.30 -4.64
N VAL A 37 3.24 -0.83 -4.35
CA VAL A 37 3.88 -0.97 -3.04
C VAL A 37 3.09 -0.24 -1.97
N SER A 38 2.55 0.95 -2.23
CA SER A 38 1.71 1.65 -1.24
C SER A 38 0.39 0.93 -0.99
N LYS A 39 -0.22 0.31 -2.02
CA LYS A 39 -1.41 -0.54 -1.84
C LYS A 39 -1.09 -1.81 -1.03
N LEU A 40 0.06 -2.44 -1.24
CA LEU A 40 0.46 -3.63 -0.48
C LEU A 40 0.89 -3.28 0.95
N ASN A 41 1.66 -2.20 1.13
CA ASN A 41 2.03 -1.67 2.44
C ASN A 41 0.85 -1.04 3.18
N SER A 42 -0.29 -0.78 2.54
CA SER A 42 -1.46 -0.27 3.26
C SER A 42 -1.93 -1.25 4.33
N SER A 43 -1.82 -2.56 4.09
CA SER A 43 -2.12 -3.58 5.11
C SER A 43 -1.11 -3.51 6.26
N TYR A 44 0.18 -3.45 5.94
CA TYR A 44 1.24 -3.31 6.93
C TYR A 44 1.05 -2.05 7.80
N ILE A 45 0.78 -0.90 7.18
CA ILE A 45 0.53 0.37 7.87
C ILE A 45 -0.74 0.30 8.72
N LYS A 46 -1.80 -0.39 8.25
CA LYS A 46 -3.05 -0.55 8.98
C LYS A 46 -2.92 -1.45 10.20
N ASP A 47 -1.93 -2.33 10.19
CA ASP A 47 -1.61 -3.25 11.28
C ASP A 47 -0.51 -2.69 12.22
N LEU A 48 0.15 -1.59 11.84
CA LEU A 48 1.12 -0.91 12.72
C LEU A 48 0.41 -0.37 13.97
N GLY A 49 0.88 -0.79 15.14
CA GLY A 49 0.31 -0.41 16.42
C GLY A 49 -0.87 -1.28 16.86
N LYS A 50 -1.29 -2.26 16.05
CA LYS A 50 -2.24 -3.27 16.48
C LYS A 50 -1.52 -4.43 17.18
N PRO A 51 -2.02 -4.91 18.33
CA PRO A 51 -1.52 -6.13 18.94
C PRO A 51 -1.74 -7.34 18.01
N SER A 52 -0.92 -8.38 18.18
CA SER A 52 -0.97 -9.58 17.33
C SER A 52 -2.22 -10.43 17.56
N GLU A 53 -2.82 -10.32 18.74
CA GLU A 53 -4.05 -11.01 19.09
C GLU A 53 -5.25 -10.32 18.45
N VAL A 54 -6.09 -11.10 17.77
CA VAL A 54 -7.23 -10.59 16.99
C VAL A 54 -8.24 -9.86 17.87
N GLU A 55 -8.44 -10.34 19.10
CA GLU A 55 -9.37 -9.75 20.05
C GLU A 55 -8.88 -8.38 20.55
N ASP A 56 -7.60 -8.28 20.90
CA ASP A 56 -7.00 -7.00 21.29
C ASP A 56 -6.97 -6.00 20.12
N ALA A 57 -6.73 -6.48 18.90
CA ALA A 57 -6.74 -5.63 17.70
C ALA A 57 -8.13 -5.04 17.42
N LYS A 58 -9.20 -5.80 17.70
CA LYS A 58 -10.58 -5.30 17.61
C LYS A 58 -10.87 -4.20 18.63
N MET A 59 -10.39 -4.32 19.86
CA MET A 59 -10.58 -3.27 20.87
C MET A 59 -9.97 -1.91 20.44
N VAL A 60 -8.83 -1.94 19.75
CA VAL A 60 -8.21 -0.73 19.19
C VAL A 60 -9.07 -0.12 18.08
N ASP A 61 -9.60 -0.95 17.18
CA ASP A 61 -10.48 -0.51 16.09
C ASP A 61 -11.80 0.09 16.63
N GLU A 62 -12.38 -0.53 17.66
CA GLU A 62 -13.60 -0.07 18.32
C GLU A 62 -13.39 1.30 18.99
N GLY A 63 -12.31 1.47 19.76
CA GLY A 63 -12.01 2.74 20.42
C GLY A 63 -11.75 3.89 19.45
N ALA A 64 -11.10 3.62 18.31
CA ALA A 64 -10.90 4.63 17.26
C ALA A 64 -12.23 5.13 16.70
N MET A 65 -13.18 4.23 16.48
CA MET A 65 -14.51 4.56 15.95
C MET A 65 -15.34 5.38 16.96
N THR A 66 -15.23 5.09 18.26
CA THR A 66 -15.95 5.82 19.32
C THR A 66 -15.69 7.32 19.28
N SER A 67 -14.44 7.74 19.08
CA SER A 67 -14.09 9.17 19.03
C SER A 67 -14.75 9.92 17.87
N VAL A 68 -14.88 9.26 16.71
CA VAL A 68 -15.52 9.82 15.51
C VAL A 68 -17.02 9.90 15.70
N GLN A 69 -17.63 8.85 16.26
CA GLN A 69 -19.05 8.83 16.59
C GLN A 69 -19.40 9.94 17.58
N TYR A 70 -18.66 10.06 18.68
CA TYR A 70 -18.87 11.11 19.68
C TYR A 70 -18.77 12.52 19.08
N TYR A 71 -17.79 12.77 18.22
CA TYR A 71 -17.66 14.07 17.54
C TYR A 71 -18.84 14.34 16.60
N ASN A 72 -19.28 13.33 15.83
CA ASN A 72 -20.39 13.49 14.91
C ASN A 72 -21.71 13.75 15.66
N GLU A 73 -21.94 13.05 16.77
CA GLU A 73 -23.11 13.25 17.64
C GLU A 73 -23.16 14.69 18.19
N LEU A 74 -22.03 15.24 18.66
CA LEU A 74 -21.94 16.64 19.10
C LEU A 74 -22.25 17.65 17.97
N GLN A 75 -21.81 17.34 16.74
CA GLN A 75 -22.06 18.20 15.58
C GLN A 75 -23.53 18.13 15.13
N GLU A 76 -24.18 16.97 15.26
CA GLU A 76 -25.62 16.80 15.00
C GLU A 76 -26.43 17.56 16.06
N GLU A 77 -26.12 17.40 17.35
CA GLU A 77 -26.82 18.08 18.45
C GLU A 77 -26.70 19.61 18.36
N SER A 78 -25.53 20.14 17.98
CA SER A 78 -25.31 21.58 17.81
C SER A 78 -25.85 22.17 16.50
N GLY A 79 -26.16 21.32 15.51
CA GLY A 79 -26.75 21.74 14.24
C GLY A 79 -28.28 21.72 14.24
N GLU A 80 -28.90 21.11 15.25
CA GLU A 80 -30.35 21.05 15.46
C GLU A 80 -30.89 22.19 16.37
N GLU A 81 -30.02 23.06 16.90
CA GLU A 81 -30.36 24.36 17.55
C GLU A 81 -30.42 25.53 16.56
#